data_AF-A0A8R7RFW4-F1
#
_entry.id   AF-A0A8R7RFW4-F1
#
_cell.length_a   1.000
_cell.length_b   1.000
_cell.length_c   1.000
_cell.angle_alpha   90.00
_cell.angle_beta   90.00
_cell.angle_gamma   90.00
#
_symmetry.space_group_name_H-M   'P 1'
#
loop_
_entity.id
_entity.type
_entity.pdbx_description
1 polymer ?
#
loop_
_entity_poly.entity_id
_entity_poly.type
_entity_poly.pdbx_seq_one_letter_code
_entity_poly.pdbx_strand_id
1 'polypeptide(L)'
;MTYYPACPVGHDKVLGISPHSDISMLTLVWELNMVGGLQIKRQDAWVPVKPQPKALAVNVGDFLEILTNGKYQNIEHRVTVNPHKERMSISAFHLPKFDMSVGPLSEIVGAEVKKYKTLRVDEVAMPCLASE
;
A
#
# COMPACT_ATOMS: atom_id res chain seq x y z
N MET A 1 -5.91 -10.35 7.08
CA MET A 1 -6.03 -9.79 8.45
C MET A 1 -4.68 -9.95 9.11
N THR A 2 -4.23 -8.93 9.83
CA THR A 2 -2.89 -8.92 10.42
C THR A 2 -2.97 -8.56 11.90
N TYR A 3 -2.29 -9.35 12.72
CA TYR A 3 -2.14 -9.16 14.16
C TYR A 3 -0.69 -8.79 14.45
N TYR A 4 -0.47 -7.67 15.13
CA TYR A 4 0.84 -7.18 15.53
C TYR A 4 0.93 -7.24 17.05
N PRO A 5 1.66 -8.20 17.64
CA PRO A 5 1.83 -8.28 19.08
C PRO A 5 2.50 -7.02 19.65
N ALA A 6 2.30 -6.76 20.94
CA ALA A 6 3.11 -5.79 21.66
C ALA A 6 4.59 -6.22 21.64
N CYS A 7 5.50 -5.28 21.37
CA CYS A 7 6.92 -5.55 21.21
C CYS A 7 7.78 -4.52 21.98
N PRO A 8 8.46 -4.92 23.07
CA PRO A 8 9.21 -4.01 23.93
C PRO A 8 10.52 -3.50 23.30
N VAL A 9 10.98 -4.13 22.22
CA VAL A 9 12.29 -3.89 21.60
C VAL A 9 12.33 -2.54 20.83
N GLY A 10 11.18 -1.92 20.60
CA GLY A 10 11.08 -0.63 19.90
C GLY A 10 11.12 -0.77 18.37
N HIS A 11 10.55 0.21 17.67
CA HIS A 11 10.44 0.18 16.21
C HIS A 11 11.72 0.61 15.47
N ASP A 12 12.73 1.06 16.20
CA ASP A 12 14.10 1.29 15.73
C ASP A 12 14.84 -0.01 15.39
N LYS A 13 14.37 -1.15 15.93
CA LYS A 13 14.97 -2.47 15.73
C LYS A 13 14.07 -3.47 15.02
N VAL A 14 12.75 -3.37 15.23
CA VAL A 14 11.76 -4.32 14.67
C VAL A 14 10.57 -3.57 14.10
N LEU A 15 10.20 -3.89 12.87
CA LEU A 15 8.96 -3.39 12.26
C LEU A 15 7.89 -4.48 12.27
N GLY A 16 6.63 -4.07 12.30
CA GLY A 16 5.49 -4.96 12.10
C GLY A 16 5.38 -5.40 10.63
N ILE A 17 5.56 -4.46 9.70
CA ILE A 17 5.75 -4.71 8.26
C ILE A 17 6.85 -3.77 7.77
N SER A 18 7.79 -4.31 6.99
CA SER A 18 8.88 -3.56 6.35
C SER A 18 8.37 -2.49 5.37
N PRO A 19 9.18 -1.46 5.07
CA PRO A 19 8.85 -0.50 4.02
C PRO A 19 8.55 -1.17 2.68
N HIS A 20 7.40 -0.85 2.08
CA HIS A 20 6.96 -1.35 0.77
C HIS A 20 5.91 -0.41 0.15
N SER A 21 5.61 -0.62 -1.12
CA SER A 21 4.47 -0.03 -1.82
C SER A 21 3.55 -1.15 -2.30
N ASP A 22 2.26 -0.86 -2.49
CA ASP A 22 1.30 -1.92 -2.81
C ASP A 22 1.26 -2.22 -4.31
N ILE A 23 1.34 -3.50 -4.68
CA ILE A 23 1.14 -3.96 -6.07
C ILE A 23 -0.34 -3.90 -6.50
N SER A 24 -1.25 -3.45 -5.64
CA SER A 24 -2.69 -3.42 -5.90
C SER A 24 -3.10 -2.29 -6.86
N MET A 25 -4.39 -2.18 -7.17
CA MET A 25 -4.95 -0.94 -7.73
C MET A 25 -5.34 0.01 -6.59
N LEU A 26 -6.10 -0.52 -5.63
CA LEU A 26 -6.49 0.19 -4.40
C LEU A 26 -6.42 -0.78 -3.22
N THR A 27 -5.94 -0.30 -2.09
CA THR A 27 -5.99 -1.02 -0.82
C THR A 27 -6.88 -0.28 0.17
N LEU A 28 -7.80 -1.00 0.80
CA LEU A 28 -8.65 -0.51 1.88
C LEU A 28 -8.17 -1.11 3.19
N VAL A 29 -7.80 -0.28 4.16
CA VAL A 29 -7.32 -0.72 5.47
C VAL A 29 -8.30 -0.29 6.55
N TRP A 30 -8.77 -1.26 7.33
CA TRP A 30 -9.56 -1.05 8.53
C TRP A 30 -8.74 -1.35 9.78
N GLU A 31 -8.59 -0.35 10.64
CA GLU A 31 -8.00 -0.48 11.97
C GLU A 31 -9.04 -0.99 12.98
N LEU A 32 -8.83 -2.17 13.55
CA LEU A 32 -9.85 -2.83 14.38
C LEU A 32 -9.87 -2.35 15.83
N ASN A 33 -8.71 -2.05 16.40
CA ASN A 33 -8.56 -1.70 17.82
C ASN A 33 -7.98 -0.30 18.06
N MET A 34 -7.96 0.56 17.02
CA MET A 34 -7.53 1.97 17.09
C MET A 34 -6.09 2.18 17.60
N VAL A 35 -5.26 1.15 17.58
CA VAL A 35 -3.83 1.27 17.89
C VAL A 35 -3.09 1.69 16.62
N GLY A 36 -2.37 2.81 16.70
CA GLY A 36 -1.58 3.31 15.58
C GLY A 36 -0.38 2.41 15.25
N GLY A 37 0.24 2.67 14.10
CA GLY A 37 1.44 1.94 13.67
C GLY A 37 1.71 2.10 12.18
N LEU A 38 0.66 2.30 11.37
CA LEU A 38 0.80 2.64 9.97
C LEU A 38 1.52 3.98 9.79
N GLN A 39 2.56 3.98 8.96
CA GLN A 39 3.30 5.18 8.57
C GLN A 39 3.46 5.19 7.04
N ILE A 40 3.32 6.38 6.44
CA ILE A 40 3.58 6.62 5.02
C ILE A 40 4.84 7.46 4.86
N LYS A 41 5.56 7.31 3.75
CA LYS A 41 6.73 8.13 3.45
C LYS A 41 6.33 9.36 2.64
N ARG A 42 6.70 10.54 3.13
CA ARG A 42 6.46 11.81 2.45
C ARG A 42 7.68 12.70 2.60
N GLN A 43 8.28 13.13 1.48
CA GLN A 43 9.49 13.97 1.48
C GLN A 43 10.60 13.38 2.38
N ASP A 44 10.86 12.08 2.21
CA ASP A 44 11.83 11.30 2.99
C ASP A 44 11.57 11.18 4.51
N ALA A 45 10.42 11.66 4.99
CA ALA A 45 9.99 11.51 6.37
C ALA A 45 8.87 10.48 6.50
N TRP A 46 8.92 9.70 7.58
CA TRP A 46 7.83 8.81 7.97
C TRP A 46 6.74 9.58 8.71
N VAL A 47 5.54 9.62 8.14
CA VAL A 47 4.37 10.33 8.67
C VAL A 47 3.37 9.31 9.22
N PRO A 48 2.98 9.39 10.51
CA PRO A 48 2.01 8.48 11.09
C PRO A 48 0.60 8.72 10.55
N VAL A 49 -0.08 7.65 10.19
CA VAL A 49 -1.51 7.66 9.86
C VAL A 49 -2.28 7.40 11.15
N LYS A 50 -3.04 8.39 11.63
CA LYS A 50 -3.84 8.25 12.85
C LYS A 50 -5.11 7.45 12.54
N PRO A 51 -5.36 6.32 13.23
CA PRO A 51 -6.64 5.62 13.11
C PRO A 51 -7.79 6.57 13.44
N GLN A 52 -8.85 6.55 12.63
CA GLN A 52 -10.06 7.35 12.82
C GLN A 52 -11.28 6.45 13.00
N PRO A 53 -12.17 6.72 13.98
CA PRO A 53 -13.39 5.95 14.14
C PRO A 53 -14.24 6.02 12.87
N LYS A 54 -14.80 4.87 12.45
CA LYS A 54 -15.68 4.76 11.27
C LYS A 54 -15.03 5.21 9.96
N ALA A 55 -13.71 5.12 9.86
CA ALA A 55 -12.97 5.44 8.64
C ALA A 55 -12.17 4.23 8.16
N LEU A 56 -11.93 4.22 6.85
CA LEU A 56 -10.95 3.35 6.20
C LEU A 56 -9.79 4.22 5.75
N ALA A 57 -8.56 3.75 5.94
CA ALA A 57 -7.45 4.28 5.18
C ALA A 57 -7.49 3.67 3.77
N VAL A 58 -7.30 4.51 2.75
CA VAL A 58 -7.31 4.09 1.35
C VAL A 58 -6.00 4.53 0.73
N ASN A 59 -5.30 3.61 0.07
CA ASN A 59 -4.07 3.94 -0.65
C ASN A 59 -4.11 3.42 -2.09
N VAL A 60 -3.38 4.16 -2.93
CA VAL A 60 -3.13 3.88 -4.34
C VAL A 60 -2.04 2.81 -4.42
N GLY A 61 -2.22 1.82 -5.29
CA GLY A 61 -1.18 0.87 -5.64
C GLY A 61 -0.66 1.04 -7.08
N ASP A 62 0.29 0.20 -7.47
CA ASP A 62 1.02 0.29 -8.74
C ASP A 62 0.10 0.31 -9.97
N PHE A 63 -0.95 -0.50 -9.98
CA PHE A 63 -1.83 -0.56 -11.17
C PHE A 63 -2.59 0.74 -11.39
N LEU A 64 -2.98 1.44 -10.33
CA LEU A 64 -3.65 2.73 -10.46
C LEU A 64 -2.65 3.85 -10.81
N GLU A 65 -1.42 3.77 -10.32
CA GLU A 65 -0.34 4.67 -10.75
C GLU A 65 -0.09 4.54 -12.26
N ILE A 66 0.05 3.30 -12.76
CA ILE A 66 0.24 3.01 -14.18
C ILE A 66 -0.94 3.53 -15.01
N LEU A 67 -2.19 3.20 -14.62
CA LEU A 67 -3.40 3.64 -15.33
C LEU A 67 -3.48 5.16 -15.46
N THR A 68 -3.06 5.88 -14.42
CA THR A 68 -3.12 7.35 -14.37
C THR A 68 -1.85 8.04 -14.88
N ASN A 69 -0.94 7.30 -15.53
CA ASN A 69 0.33 7.82 -16.02
C ASN A 69 1.15 8.55 -14.93
N GLY A 70 1.06 8.08 -13.68
CA GLY A 70 1.78 8.64 -12.53
C GLY A 70 1.09 9.85 -11.86
N LYS A 71 -0.15 10.19 -12.24
CA LYS A 71 -0.90 11.28 -11.59
C LYS A 71 -1.28 10.93 -10.15
N TYR A 72 -1.66 9.69 -9.91
CA TYR A 72 -1.80 9.14 -8.55
C TYR A 72 -0.58 8.30 -8.23
N GLN A 73 0.08 8.63 -7.13
CA GLN A 73 1.34 8.02 -6.74
C GLN A 73 1.11 6.93 -5.70
N ASN A 74 1.73 5.77 -5.93
CA ASN A 74 1.89 4.71 -4.96
C ASN A 74 2.97 5.13 -3.96
N ILE A 75 2.60 5.20 -2.69
CA ILE A 75 3.46 5.74 -1.64
C ILE A 75 3.98 4.61 -0.77
N GLU A 76 5.30 4.61 -0.57
CA GLU A 76 5.96 3.69 0.36
C GLU A 76 5.37 3.85 1.77
N HIS A 77 5.04 2.74 2.40
CA HIS A 77 4.46 2.70 3.74
C HIS A 77 5.03 1.52 4.52
N ARG A 78 4.89 1.58 5.85
CA ARG A 78 5.35 0.55 6.79
C ARG A 78 4.43 0.47 8.00
N VAL A 79 4.60 -0.56 8.81
CA VAL A 79 3.92 -0.67 10.11
C VAL A 79 4.96 -0.77 11.22
N THR A 80 4.91 0.14 12.19
CA THR A 80 5.74 0.08 13.41
C THR A 80 5.06 -0.76 14.49
N VAL A 81 5.86 -1.36 15.37
CA VAL A 81 5.35 -2.06 16.56
C VAL A 81 5.08 -1.10 17.72
N ASN A 82 4.18 -1.49 18.63
CA ASN A 82 3.88 -0.76 19.86
C ASN A 82 4.39 -1.56 21.08
N PRO A 83 5.02 -0.92 22.09
CA PRO A 83 5.61 -1.64 23.23
C PRO A 83 4.60 -2.20 24.24
N HIS A 84 3.35 -1.73 24.22
CA HIS A 84 2.38 -2.02 25.27
C HIS A 84 1.06 -2.60 24.77
N LYS A 85 0.72 -2.41 23.49
CA LYS A 85 -0.57 -2.81 22.92
C LYS A 85 -0.37 -3.57 21.63
N GLU A 86 -1.19 -4.57 21.40
CA GLU A 86 -1.33 -5.19 20.10
C GLU A 86 -2.03 -4.24 19.12
N ARG A 87 -1.69 -4.31 17.84
CA ARG A 87 -2.45 -3.67 16.75
C ARG A 87 -3.12 -4.76 15.93
N MET A 88 -4.33 -4.50 15.45
CA MET A 88 -5.04 -5.38 14.53
C MET A 88 -5.60 -4.60 13.36
N SER A 89 -5.37 -5.10 12.14
CA SER A 89 -5.92 -4.50 10.92
C SER A 89 -6.42 -5.53 9.93
N ILE A 90 -7.38 -5.12 9.10
CA ILE A 90 -7.82 -5.87 7.93
C ILE A 90 -7.50 -5.02 6.71
N SER A 91 -6.71 -5.56 5.78
CA SER A 91 -6.44 -4.96 4.49
C SER A 91 -7.18 -5.74 3.40
N ALA A 92 -7.90 -5.03 2.54
CA ALA A 92 -8.56 -5.56 1.36
C ALA A 92 -7.90 -4.98 0.11
N PHE A 93 -7.19 -5.83 -0.63
CA PHE A 93 -6.47 -5.47 -1.84
C PHE A 93 -7.37 -5.68 -3.06
N HIS A 94 -7.58 -4.62 -3.83
CA HIS A 94 -8.34 -4.66 -5.07
C HIS A 94 -7.36 -4.67 -6.22
N LEU A 95 -7.26 -5.81 -6.91
CA LEU A 95 -6.42 -5.96 -8.09
C LEU A 95 -7.29 -5.98 -9.36
N PRO A 96 -6.74 -5.58 -10.52
CA PRO A 96 -7.32 -5.93 -11.80
C PRO A 96 -7.31 -7.45 -12.00
N LYS A 97 -8.04 -7.96 -13.00
CA LYS A 97 -8.01 -9.40 -13.32
C LYS A 97 -6.61 -9.79 -13.79
N PHE A 98 -6.15 -10.97 -13.36
CA PHE A 98 -4.79 -11.44 -13.64
C PHE A 98 -4.46 -11.58 -15.14
N ASP A 99 -5.45 -11.92 -15.97
CA ASP A 99 -5.28 -12.11 -17.41
C ASP A 99 -5.34 -10.81 -18.24
N MET A 100 -5.62 -9.68 -17.59
CA MET A 100 -5.72 -8.37 -18.24
C MET A 100 -4.35 -7.71 -18.42
N SER A 101 -4.29 -6.81 -19.40
CA SER A 101 -3.19 -5.84 -19.52
C SER A 101 -3.59 -4.49 -18.94
N VAL A 102 -2.67 -3.87 -18.20
CA VAL A 102 -2.82 -2.55 -17.60
C VAL A 102 -1.77 -1.62 -18.18
N GLY A 103 -2.19 -0.43 -18.58
CA GLY A 103 -1.30 0.62 -19.08
C GLY A 103 -1.96 2.00 -18.95
N PRO A 104 -1.21 3.08 -19.17
CA PRO A 104 -1.73 4.44 -19.12
C PRO A 104 -2.99 4.64 -19.99
N LEU A 105 -4.05 5.20 -19.41
CA LEU A 105 -5.28 5.54 -20.12
C LEU A 105 -5.00 6.67 -21.13
N SER A 106 -5.42 6.49 -22.38
CA SER A 106 -5.20 7.46 -23.47
C SER A 106 -5.73 8.85 -23.17
N GLU A 107 -6.85 8.92 -22.48
CA GLU A 107 -7.57 10.13 -22.06
C GLU A 107 -6.81 10.91 -20.99
N ILE A 108 -6.00 10.21 -20.17
CA ILE A 108 -5.16 10.82 -19.13
C ILE A 108 -3.81 11.24 -19.72
N VAL A 109 -3.24 10.42 -20.61
CA VAL A 109 -1.98 10.75 -21.29
C VAL A 109 -2.19 11.98 -22.18
N GLY A 110 -3.24 12.00 -23.00
CA GLY A 110 -3.52 13.12 -23.91
C GLY A 110 -2.30 13.46 -24.79
N ALA A 111 -1.77 14.67 -24.62
CA ALA A 111 -0.56 15.15 -25.31
C ALA A 111 0.74 14.95 -24.51
N GLU A 112 0.67 14.39 -23.29
CA GLU A 112 1.84 14.11 -22.47
C GLU A 112 2.59 12.86 -22.93
N VAL A 113 3.82 12.71 -22.46
CA VAL A 113 4.62 11.51 -22.70
C VAL A 113 4.09 10.36 -21.84
N LYS A 114 3.89 9.20 -22.47
CA LYS A 114 3.58 7.95 -21.79
C LYS A 114 4.78 7.51 -20.93
N LYS A 115 4.61 7.53 -19.59
CA LYS A 115 5.67 7.22 -18.61
C LYS A 115 5.80 5.72 -18.32
N TYR A 116 4.70 4.97 -18.44
CA TYR A 116 4.65 3.54 -18.11
C TYR A 116 4.35 2.69 -19.34
N LYS A 117 4.89 1.47 -19.37
CA LYS A 117 4.54 0.47 -20.38
C LYS A 117 3.18 -0.16 -20.06
N THR A 118 2.57 -0.76 -21.08
CA THR A 118 1.42 -1.66 -20.86
C THR A 118 1.96 -3.04 -20.50
N LEU A 119 1.49 -3.63 -19.41
CA LEU A 119 1.99 -4.89 -18.82
C LEU A 119 0.82 -5.82 -18.53
N ARG A 120 1.03 -7.14 -18.53
CA ARG A 120 0.01 -8.07 -18.01
C ARG A 120 0.06 -8.12 -16.49
N VAL A 121 -1.10 -8.26 -15.86
CA VAL A 121 -1.24 -8.21 -14.39
C VAL A 121 -0.59 -9.41 -13.73
N ASP A 122 -0.75 -10.61 -14.29
CA ASP A 122 -0.12 -11.84 -13.80
C ASP A 122 1.42 -11.76 -13.80
N GLU A 123 2.02 -11.24 -14.87
CA GLU A 123 3.47 -11.05 -14.99
C GLU A 123 4.06 -10.17 -13.88
N VAL A 124 3.27 -9.22 -13.37
CA VAL A 124 3.69 -8.25 -12.35
C VAL A 124 3.32 -8.72 -10.95
N ALA A 125 2.08 -9.19 -10.75
CA ALA A 125 1.55 -9.52 -9.42
C ALA A 125 1.97 -10.91 -8.93
N MET A 126 2.09 -11.92 -9.80
CA MET A 126 2.43 -13.28 -9.36
C MET A 126 3.79 -13.40 -8.69
N PRO A 127 4.87 -12.75 -9.18
CA PRO A 127 6.15 -12.78 -8.49
C PRO A 127 6.07 -12.21 -7.07
N CYS A 128 5.30 -11.14 -6.87
CA CYS A 128 5.10 -10.53 -5.55
C CYS A 128 4.31 -11.47 -4.63
N LEU A 129 3.21 -12.05 -5.11
CA LEU A 129 2.38 -12.98 -4.33
C LEU A 129 3.08 -14.31 -4.03
N ALA A 130 4.05 -14.72 -4.85
CA ALA A 130 4.87 -15.90 -4.63
C ALA A 130 6.06 -15.65 -3.69
N SER A 131 6.35 -14.38 -3.36
CA SER A 131 7.44 -13.98 -2.47
C SER A 131 7.02 -13.75 -1.01
N GLU A 132 5.74 -13.96 -0.69
CA GLU A 132 5.15 -13.86 0.66
C GLU A 132 4.94 -15.24 1.33
#